data_AF-A0A226NFS2-F1
#
_entry.id   AF-A0A226NFS2-F1
#
_cell.length_a   1.000
_cell.length_b   1.000
_cell.length_c   1.000
_cell.angle_alpha   90.00
_cell.angle_beta   90.00
_cell.angle_gamma   90.00
#
_symmetry.space_group_name_H-M   'P 1'
#
loop_
_entity.id
_entity.type
_entity.pdbx_description
1 polymer ?
#
loop_
_entity_poly.entity_id
_entity_poly.type
_entity_poly.pdbx_seq_one_letter_code
_entity_poly.pdbx_strand_id
1 'polypeptide(L)'
;MPLYRGVVFTIEVPETNISKICPFIPKGNAHDLGINGSAIENFSCVIYNISLMNCTWQAGRDAPGDTQYFLYWQNSRDDDETECELYIKDENDRNMGCRFQNVTIKDITTYFLVNGSHKTFLIQFYDNYIKLYTIGK
;
A
#
# COMPACT_ATOMS: atom_id res chain seq x y z
N MET A 1 -11.84 0.69 0.43
CA MET A 1 -11.75 0.04 -0.88
C MET A 1 -10.37 0.34 -1.46
N PRO A 2 -9.58 -0.66 -1.87
CA PRO A 2 -8.27 -0.44 -2.49
C PRO A 2 -8.36 0.28 -3.83
N LEU A 3 -7.39 1.15 -4.13
CA LEU A 3 -7.30 1.94 -5.36
C LEU A 3 -6.19 1.47 -6.32
N TYR A 4 -5.23 0.67 -5.87
CA TYR A 4 -4.03 0.31 -6.63
C TYR A 4 -4.29 -0.47 -7.92
N ARG A 5 -5.46 -1.11 -8.03
CA ARG A 5 -5.91 -1.81 -9.25
C ARG A 5 -6.71 -0.93 -10.21
N GLY A 6 -6.89 0.34 -9.87
CA GLY A 6 -7.84 1.22 -10.54
C GLY A 6 -9.28 0.95 -10.08
N VAL A 7 -10.09 2.00 -10.12
CA VAL A 7 -11.49 1.98 -9.72
C VAL A 7 -12.30 2.80 -10.72
N VAL A 8 -13.50 2.35 -11.04
CA VAL A 8 -14.44 3.10 -11.86
C VAL A 8 -15.52 3.68 -10.96
N PHE A 9 -15.59 5.00 -10.87
CA PHE A 9 -16.64 5.69 -10.14
C PHE A 9 -17.78 6.01 -11.10
N THR A 10 -19.00 5.65 -10.72
CA THR A 10 -20.22 6.04 -11.43
C THR A 10 -20.96 7.07 -10.60
N ILE A 11 -21.25 8.21 -11.22
CA ILE A 11 -22.05 9.29 -10.63
C ILE A 11 -23.40 9.25 -11.31
N GLU A 12 -24.47 9.05 -10.54
CA GLU A 12 -25.85 9.00 -11.03
C GLU A 12 -26.64 10.16 -10.42
N VAL A 13 -27.46 10.82 -11.25
CA VAL A 13 -28.34 11.90 -10.80
C VAL A 13 -29.73 11.33 -10.53
N PRO A 14 -30.25 11.39 -9.29
CA PRO A 14 -31.55 10.83 -8.94
C PRO A 14 -32.67 11.36 -9.82
N GLU A 15 -33.67 10.52 -10.11
CA GLU A 15 -34.87 10.88 -10.89
C GLU A 15 -34.58 11.36 -12.33
N THR A 16 -33.39 11.07 -12.86
CA THR A 16 -33.01 11.32 -14.24
C THR A 16 -32.29 10.11 -14.85
N ASN A 17 -32.10 10.12 -16.17
CA ASN A 17 -31.27 9.11 -16.87
C ASN A 17 -29.81 9.57 -17.05
N ILE A 18 -29.35 10.56 -16.27
CA ILE A 18 -28.01 11.13 -16.41
C ILE A 18 -27.05 10.34 -15.51
N SER A 19 -26.01 9.76 -16.12
CA SER A 19 -24.90 9.15 -15.42
C SER A 19 -23.56 9.57 -16.02
N LYS A 20 -22.50 9.52 -15.21
CA LYS A 20 -21.13 9.79 -15.64
C LYS A 20 -20.16 8.77 -15.05
N ILE A 21 -19.28 8.27 -15.91
CA ILE A 21 -18.23 7.32 -15.54
C ILE A 21 -16.91 8.08 -15.40
N CYS A 22 -16.27 7.90 -14.26
CA CYS A 22 -15.01 8.55 -13.88
C CYS A 22 -14.00 7.45 -13.49
N PRO A 23 -13.18 6.96 -14.44
CA PRO A 23 -12.15 5.98 -14.13
C PRO A 23 -10.97 6.65 -13.39
N PHE A 24 -10.52 6.01 -12.32
CA PHE A 24 -9.25 6.31 -11.65
C PHE A 24 -8.20 5.31 -12.10
N ILE A 25 -7.14 5.83 -12.72
CA ILE A 25 -5.98 5.04 -13.19
C ILE A 25 -4.78 5.42 -12.32
N PRO A 26 -4.25 4.48 -11.52
CA PRO A 26 -3.04 4.68 -10.72
C PRO A 26 -1.85 5.14 -11.57
N LYS A 27 -0.98 5.98 -11.00
CA LYS A 27 0.21 6.53 -11.69
C LYS A 27 1.12 5.46 -12.31
N GLY A 28 1.27 4.30 -11.68
CA GLY A 28 2.05 3.17 -12.21
C GLY A 28 1.36 2.34 -13.30
N ASN A 29 0.08 2.61 -13.58
CA ASN A 29 -0.70 1.92 -14.62
C ASN A 29 -0.90 2.81 -15.86
N ALA A 30 -0.29 4.01 -15.87
CA ALA A 30 -0.37 4.96 -16.96
C ALA A 30 0.54 4.54 -18.14
N HIS A 31 0.04 4.71 -19.36
CA HIS A 31 0.53 4.07 -20.58
C HIS A 31 1.98 4.41 -20.98
N ASP A 32 2.52 5.57 -20.57
CA ASP A 32 3.81 6.04 -21.12
C ASP A 32 4.99 5.99 -20.13
N LEU A 33 4.74 5.93 -18.82
CA LEU A 33 5.78 5.93 -17.78
C LEU A 33 5.50 4.96 -16.63
N GLY A 34 4.32 4.34 -16.60
CA GLY A 34 3.92 3.40 -15.55
C GLY A 34 4.36 1.97 -15.88
N ILE A 35 4.92 1.28 -14.89
CA ILE A 35 5.21 -0.15 -15.00
C ILE A 35 4.09 -0.94 -14.30
N ASN A 36 3.17 -1.50 -15.08
CA ASN A 36 2.21 -2.47 -14.55
C ASN A 36 2.96 -3.67 -13.97
N GLY A 37 2.51 -4.17 -12.81
CA GLY A 37 3.18 -5.30 -12.13
C GLY A 37 4.40 -4.90 -11.30
N SER A 38 4.68 -3.60 -11.17
CA SER A 38 5.77 -3.09 -10.31
C SER A 38 5.36 -2.88 -8.85
N ALA A 39 4.06 -2.92 -8.54
CA ALA A 39 3.55 -2.91 -7.18
C ALA A 39 4.00 -4.14 -6.41
N ILE A 40 4.17 -3.99 -5.10
CA ILE A 40 4.55 -5.10 -4.23
C ILE A 40 3.54 -6.25 -4.26
N GLU A 41 4.03 -7.47 -4.05
CA GLU A 41 3.22 -8.69 -3.92
C GLU A 41 3.31 -9.26 -2.50
N ASN A 42 2.37 -10.14 -2.14
CA ASN A 42 2.40 -10.90 -0.88
C ASN A 42 2.59 -10.06 0.40
N PHE A 43 1.94 -8.90 0.44
CA PHE A 43 1.98 -8.01 1.60
C PHE A 43 1.24 -8.62 2.79
N SER A 44 1.91 -8.67 3.95
CA SER A 44 1.32 -9.14 5.19
C SER A 44 1.87 -8.37 6.38
N CYS A 45 1.05 -8.20 7.43
CA CYS A 45 1.46 -7.58 8.69
C CYS A 45 0.98 -8.41 9.87
N VAL A 46 1.82 -8.51 10.90
CA VAL A 46 1.52 -9.24 12.15
C VAL A 46 1.93 -8.41 13.36
N ILE A 47 1.12 -8.48 14.41
CA ILE A 47 1.42 -7.86 15.70
C ILE A 47 1.93 -8.94 16.64
N TYR A 48 3.02 -8.64 17.35
CA TYR A 48 3.64 -9.54 18.33
C TYR A 48 4.20 -8.71 19.50
N ASN A 49 4.49 -9.38 20.61
CA ASN A 49 5.01 -8.74 21.83
C ASN A 49 4.21 -7.48 22.22
N ILE A 50 2.88 -7.57 22.12
CA ILE A 50 1.88 -6.55 22.51
C ILE A 50 1.83 -5.32 21.58
N SER A 51 2.95 -4.70 21.21
CA SER A 51 2.98 -3.41 20.50
C SER A 51 3.98 -3.33 19.34
N LEU A 52 4.55 -4.46 18.91
CA LEU A 52 5.42 -4.50 17.74
C LEU A 52 4.64 -4.99 16.53
N MET A 53 4.75 -4.28 15.41
CA MET A 53 4.16 -4.71 14.15
C MET A 53 5.25 -4.95 13.12
N ASN A 54 5.29 -6.15 12.55
CA ASN A 54 6.15 -6.47 11.42
C ASN A 54 5.30 -6.62 10.17
N CYS A 55 5.68 -5.91 9.11
CA CYS A 55 5.12 -6.04 7.79
C CYS A 55 6.18 -6.53 6.82
N THR A 56 5.81 -7.41 5.89
CA THR A 56 6.70 -7.94 4.86
C THR A 56 5.99 -7.96 3.52
N TRP A 57 6.77 -7.86 2.44
CA TRP A 57 6.29 -7.98 1.08
C TRP A 57 7.37 -8.53 0.14
N GLN A 58 6.96 -8.81 -1.09
CA GLN A 58 7.83 -9.12 -2.21
C GLN A 58 7.79 -7.97 -3.21
N ALA A 59 8.90 -7.78 -3.92
CA ALA A 59 8.94 -6.86 -5.03
C ALA A 59 7.97 -7.30 -6.13
N GLY A 60 7.38 -6.33 -6.83
CA GLY A 60 6.58 -6.62 -8.02
C GLY A 60 7.43 -7.31 -9.08
N ARG A 61 6.83 -8.26 -9.81
CA ARG A 61 7.53 -9.08 -10.82
C ARG A 61 8.20 -8.25 -11.90
N ASP A 62 7.58 -7.13 -12.26
CA ASP A 62 8.05 -6.25 -13.32
C ASP A 62 8.78 -5.01 -12.77
N ALA A 63 8.94 -4.92 -11.44
CA ALA A 63 9.61 -3.79 -10.82
C ALA A 63 11.11 -3.79 -11.16
N PRO A 64 11.67 -2.66 -11.65
CA PRO A 64 13.11 -2.51 -11.84
C PRO A 64 13.92 -2.86 -10.59
N GLY A 65 15.14 -3.39 -10.78
CA GLY A 65 15.99 -3.85 -9.68
C GLY A 65 16.37 -2.76 -8.66
N ASP A 66 16.47 -1.51 -9.12
CA ASP A 66 16.78 -0.32 -8.31
C ASP A 66 15.53 0.42 -7.81
N THR A 67 14.34 -0.20 -7.89
CA THR A 67 13.12 0.33 -7.30
C THR A 67 13.21 0.31 -5.78
N GLN A 68 12.90 1.43 -5.13
CA GLN A 68 12.80 1.51 -3.67
C GLN A 68 11.33 1.60 -3.24
N TYR A 69 10.95 0.94 -2.13
CA TYR A 69 9.59 0.96 -1.59
C TYR A 69 9.49 1.70 -0.26
N PHE A 70 8.33 2.29 0.01
CA PHE A 70 8.09 3.06 1.23
C PHE A 70 6.71 2.69 1.78
N LEU A 71 6.67 2.24 3.05
CA LEU A 71 5.45 1.81 3.70
C LEU A 71 4.91 2.93 4.61
N TYR A 72 3.61 3.17 4.47
CA TYR A 72 2.80 4.04 5.31
C TYR A 72 1.59 3.26 5.84
N TRP A 73 1.15 3.58 7.04
CA TRP A 73 -0.07 3.01 7.61
C TRP A 73 -0.88 4.07 8.37
N GLN A 74 -2.19 3.87 8.46
CA GLN A 74 -3.10 4.73 9.23
C GLN A 74 -3.74 3.92 10.35
N ASN A 75 -3.57 4.38 11.59
CA ASN A 75 -4.11 3.71 12.77
C ASN A 75 -5.64 3.76 12.83
N SER A 76 -6.23 4.87 12.40
CA SER A 76 -7.66 5.01 12.16
C SER A 76 -7.90 5.84 10.91
N ARG A 77 -9.15 5.84 10.42
CA ARG A 77 -9.53 6.52 9.18
C ARG A 77 -9.25 8.04 9.19
N ASP A 78 -9.31 8.65 10.38
CA ASP A 78 -9.15 10.10 10.56
C ASP A 78 -7.74 10.50 11.01
N ASP A 79 -6.84 9.52 11.21
CA ASP A 79 -5.45 9.77 11.59
C ASP A 79 -4.56 9.98 10.34
N ASP A 80 -3.48 10.75 10.51
CA ASP A 80 -2.46 10.93 9.48
C ASP A 80 -1.71 9.62 9.17
N GLU A 81 -1.18 9.51 7.95
CA GLU A 81 -0.31 8.41 7.55
C GLU A 81 1.01 8.44 8.35
N THR A 82 1.37 7.31 8.94
CA THR A 82 2.63 7.10 9.64
C THR A 82 3.59 6.31 8.76
N GLU A 83 4.75 6.89 8.42
CA GLU A 83 5.80 6.19 7.68
C GLU A 83 6.49 5.11 8.55
N CYS A 84 6.97 4.06 7.89
CA CYS A 84 7.83 3.06 8.48
C CYS A 84 9.02 3.65 9.25
N GLU A 85 9.18 3.22 10.50
CA GLU A 85 10.28 3.64 11.37
C GLU A 85 11.58 2.87 11.06
N LEU A 86 11.47 1.56 10.82
CA LEU A 86 12.61 0.66 10.65
C LEU A 86 12.36 -0.30 9.48
N TYR A 87 12.94 0.01 8.33
CA TYR A 87 12.85 -0.84 7.15
C TYR A 87 13.70 -2.11 7.30
N ILE A 88 13.13 -3.23 6.83
CA ILE A 88 13.83 -4.49 6.61
C ILE A 88 14.26 -4.49 5.15
N LYS A 89 15.56 -4.66 4.91
CA LYS A 89 16.14 -4.55 3.56
C LYS A 89 16.65 -5.90 3.04
N ASP A 90 16.67 -6.04 1.72
CA ASP A 90 17.36 -7.13 1.04
C ASP A 90 18.85 -6.82 0.81
N GLU A 91 19.54 -7.72 0.09
CA GLU A 91 20.96 -7.60 -0.26
C GLU A 91 21.28 -6.38 -1.14
N ASN A 92 20.28 -5.80 -1.81
CA ASN A 92 20.42 -4.63 -2.70
C ASN A 92 19.96 -3.34 -2.02
N ASP A 93 19.84 -3.31 -0.68
CA ASP A 93 19.36 -2.17 0.10
C ASP A 93 17.90 -1.75 -0.22
N ARG A 94 17.12 -2.63 -0.86
CA ARG A 94 15.71 -2.41 -1.17
C ARG A 94 14.86 -2.76 0.04
N ASN A 95 13.90 -1.90 0.35
CA ASN A 95 12.96 -2.11 1.44
C ASN A 95 11.97 -3.23 1.05
N MET A 96 12.00 -4.32 1.82
CA MET A 96 11.17 -5.52 1.63
C MET A 96 10.28 -5.81 2.85
N GLY A 97 10.37 -4.96 3.87
CA GLY A 97 9.57 -5.05 5.07
C GLY A 97 9.71 -3.82 5.94
N CYS A 98 8.94 -3.79 7.01
CA CYS A 98 8.96 -2.73 7.99
C CYS A 98 8.71 -3.28 9.39
N ARG A 99 9.33 -2.65 10.38
CA ARG A 99 9.02 -2.82 11.79
C ARG A 99 8.60 -1.49 12.39
N PHE A 100 7.43 -1.50 13.02
CA PHE A 100 6.92 -0.40 13.84
C PHE A 100 7.04 -0.75 15.32
N GLN A 101 7.34 0.25 16.13
CA GLN A 101 7.37 0.14 17.59
C GLN A 101 6.17 0.87 18.20
N ASN A 102 5.76 0.46 19.41
CA ASN A 102 4.71 1.12 20.19
C ASN A 102 3.36 1.28 19.48
N VAL A 103 3.02 0.32 18.62
CA VAL A 103 1.76 0.30 17.88
C VAL A 103 0.61 0.06 18.84
N THR A 104 -0.32 1.02 18.91
CA THR A 104 -1.58 0.89 19.64
C THR A 104 -2.70 0.81 18.62
N ILE A 105 -3.27 -0.37 18.41
CA ILE A 105 -4.33 -0.55 17.42
C ILE A 105 -5.64 0.01 17.95
N LYS A 106 -6.12 1.08 17.30
CA LYS A 106 -7.47 1.61 17.53
C LYS A 106 -8.52 0.77 16.79
N ASP A 107 -8.25 0.45 15.52
CA ASP A 107 -9.15 -0.28 14.64
C ASP A 107 -8.58 -1.64 14.22
N ILE A 108 -9.39 -2.70 14.28
CA ILE A 108 -8.99 -4.06 13.86
C ILE A 108 -8.62 -4.12 12.36
N THR A 109 -9.20 -3.21 11.56
CA THR A 109 -8.91 -3.06 10.13
C THR A 109 -8.19 -1.75 9.90
N THR A 110 -7.01 -1.84 9.28
CA THR A 110 -6.06 -0.73 9.19
C THR A 110 -5.71 -0.51 7.72
N TYR A 111 -5.55 0.75 7.32
CA TYR A 111 -5.13 1.08 5.95
C TYR A 111 -3.61 1.08 5.84
N PHE A 112 -3.11 0.45 4.79
CA PHE A 112 -1.69 0.40 4.43
C PHE A 112 -1.51 0.91 3.01
N LEU A 113 -0.45 1.70 2.80
CA LEU A 113 -0.01 2.21 1.52
C LEU A 113 1.48 1.91 1.35
N VAL A 114 1.84 1.28 0.24
CA VAL A 114 3.24 1.09 -0.16
C VAL A 114 3.47 1.82 -1.49
N ASN A 115 4.27 2.87 -1.42
CA ASN A 115 4.73 3.60 -2.60
C ASN A 115 6.01 2.98 -3.13
N GLY A 116 6.28 3.19 -4.42
CA GLY A 116 7.56 2.87 -5.03
C GLY A 116 8.19 4.09 -5.67
N SER A 117 9.52 4.18 -5.64
CA SER A 117 10.30 5.19 -6.34
C SER A 117 11.31 4.56 -7.27
N HIS A 118 11.49 5.20 -8.42
CA HIS A 118 12.50 4.87 -9.41
C HIS A 118 12.84 6.17 -10.17
N LYS A 119 14.06 6.26 -10.72
CA LYS A 119 14.55 7.52 -11.32
C LYS A 119 13.79 7.92 -12.60
N THR A 120 13.34 6.93 -13.36
CA THR A 120 12.79 7.14 -14.71
C THR A 120 11.34 6.70 -14.85
N PHE A 121 10.89 5.77 -14.00
CA PHE A 121 9.61 5.08 -14.17
C PHE A 121 8.72 5.34 -12.98
N LEU A 122 7.41 5.44 -13.23
CA LEU A 122 6.41 5.50 -12.19
C LEU A 122 6.11 4.07 -11.74
N ILE A 123 6.38 3.83 -10.46
CA ILE A 123 6.11 2.54 -9.82
C ILE A 123 4.67 2.53 -9.34
N GLN A 124 3.99 1.41 -9.56
CA GLN A 124 2.63 1.21 -9.09
C GLN A 124 2.65 1.11 -7.56
N PHE A 125 1.87 1.97 -6.89
CA PHE A 125 1.66 1.85 -5.46
C PHE A 125 0.80 0.62 -5.15
N TYR A 126 0.81 0.17 -3.92
CA TYR A 126 -0.11 -0.84 -3.38
C TYR A 126 -0.85 -0.22 -2.20
N ASP A 127 -2.17 -0.34 -2.15
CA ASP A 127 -2.95 0.05 -0.97
C ASP A 127 -3.92 -1.06 -0.58
N ASN A 128 -4.14 -1.25 0.72
CA ASN A 128 -5.14 -2.21 1.18
C ASN A 128 -5.62 -1.92 2.60
N TYR A 129 -6.82 -2.40 2.90
CA TYR A 129 -7.37 -2.46 4.25
C TYR A 129 -7.15 -3.87 4.79
N ILE A 130 -6.31 -4.00 5.81
CA ILE A 130 -5.90 -5.32 6.32
C ILE A 130 -6.39 -5.46 7.74
N LYS A 131 -6.99 -6.63 8.00
CA LYS A 131 -7.31 -7.06 9.34
C LYS A 131 -6.03 -7.53 10.02
N LEU A 132 -5.65 -6.87 11.12
CA LEU A 132 -4.45 -7.24 11.87
C LEU A 132 -4.72 -8.41 12.81
N TYR A 133 -3.72 -9.27 12.96
CA TYR A 133 -3.74 -10.43 13.85
C TYR A 133 -2.58 -10.36 14.83
N THR A 134 -2.84 -10.76 16.07
CA THR A 134 -1.84 -10.82 17.15
C THR A 134 -1.35 -12.25 17.31
N ILE A 135 -0.04 -12.44 17.30
CA ILE A 135 0.62 -13.72 17.59
C ILE A 135 1.07 -13.70 19.06
N GLY A 136 0.54 -14.63 19.87
CA GLY A 136 0.92 -14.79 21.28
C GLY A 136 0.00 -14.06 22.26
N LYS A 137 -1.20 -14.60 22.47
CA LYS A 137 -1.96 -14.40 23.70
C LYS A 137 -1.82 -15.62 24.58
#